data_AF-A0A8D7ZTF8-F1
#
_entry.id   AF-A0A8D7ZTF8-F1
#
_cell.length_a   1.000
_cell.length_b   1.000
_cell.length_c   1.000
_cell.angle_alpha   90.00
_cell.angle_beta   90.00
_cell.angle_gamma   90.00
#
_symmetry.space_group_name_H-M   'P 1'
#
loop_
_entity.id
_entity.type
_entity.pdbx_description
1 polymer ?
#
loop_
_entity_poly.entity_id
_entity_poly.type
_entity_poly.pdbx_seq_one_letter_code
_entity_poly.pdbx_strand_id
1 'polypeptide(L)'
;FYKLAFFHLLTHALFKALLFICAGVIIHNTKNAQDIRFIGRLSIRIPLTCSCFNIANLALCGIPFLAGFYSKDLILEVVMLSYINFFSFFLFFFSTGLTVCYSFRLVY
;
A
#
# COMPACT_ATOMS: atom_id res chain seq x y z
N PHE A 1 -14.34 -12.05 -12.44
CA PHE A 1 -13.67 -11.59 -11.21
C PHE A 1 -12.48 -12.44 -10.76
N TYR A 2 -12.52 -13.77 -10.83
CA TYR A 2 -11.45 -14.63 -10.25
C TYR A 2 -10.04 -14.36 -10.79
N LYS A 3 -9.85 -14.17 -12.11
CA LYS A 3 -8.53 -13.87 -12.69
C LYS A 3 -7.94 -12.56 -12.14
N LEU A 4 -8.77 -11.52 -12.05
CA LEU A 4 -8.37 -10.21 -11.54
C LEU A 4 -8.11 -10.24 -10.05
N ALA A 5 -8.94 -10.95 -9.28
CA ALA A 5 -8.73 -11.15 -7.85
C ALA A 5 -7.42 -11.91 -7.57
N PHE A 6 -7.11 -12.94 -8.35
CA PHE A 6 -5.84 -13.66 -8.24
C PHE A 6 -4.64 -12.79 -8.63
N PHE A 7 -4.77 -11.99 -9.70
CA PHE A 7 -3.73 -11.02 -10.07
C PHE A 7 -3.47 -10.01 -8.95
N HIS A 8 -4.53 -9.46 -8.35
CA HIS A 8 -4.40 -8.54 -7.22
C HIS A 8 -3.81 -9.22 -5.99
N LEU A 9 -4.15 -10.48 -5.70
CA LEU A 9 -3.56 -11.24 -4.61
C LEU A 9 -2.03 -11.34 -4.78
N LEU A 10 -1.56 -11.65 -5.99
CA LEU A 10 -0.13 -11.77 -6.28
C LEU A 10 0.61 -10.43 -6.14
N THR A 11 0.09 -9.36 -6.74
CA THR A 11 0.70 -8.03 -6.62
C THR A 11 0.70 -7.56 -5.16
N HIS A 12 -0.39 -7.81 -4.44
CA HIS A 12 -0.52 -7.49 -3.02
C HIS A 12 0.47 -8.24 -2.14
N ALA A 13 0.67 -9.54 -2.37
CA ALA A 13 1.67 -10.31 -1.66
C ALA A 13 3.08 -9.70 -1.80
N LEU A 14 3.44 -9.27 -3.01
CA LEU A 14 4.77 -8.70 -3.29
C LEU A 14 5.02 -7.37 -2.55
N PHE A 15 4.12 -6.39 -2.70
CA PHE A 15 4.36 -5.09 -2.04
C PHE A 15 4.18 -5.17 -0.52
N LYS A 16 3.30 -6.03 0.01
CA LYS A 16 3.19 -6.24 1.46
C LYS A 16 4.44 -6.91 2.02
N ALA A 17 4.98 -7.93 1.34
CA ALA A 17 6.23 -8.55 1.76
C ALA A 17 7.37 -7.53 1.82
N LEU A 18 7.50 -6.67 0.80
CA LEU A 18 8.50 -5.60 0.78
C LEU A 18 8.31 -4.61 1.94
N LEU A 19 7.07 -4.18 2.23
CA LEU A 19 6.78 -3.30 3.36
C LEU A 19 7.20 -3.91 4.69
N PHE A 20 6.89 -5.18 4.94
CA PHE A 20 7.22 -5.84 6.20
C PHE A 20 8.71 -6.12 6.34
N ILE A 21 9.42 -6.45 5.26
CA ILE A 21 10.88 -6.61 5.28
C ILE A 21 11.55 -5.27 5.62
N CYS A 22 11.15 -4.19 4.95
CA CYS A 22 11.69 -2.85 5.25
C CYS A 22 11.35 -2.41 6.69
N ALA A 23 10.12 -2.64 7.15
CA ALA A 23 9.73 -2.37 8.53
C ALA A 23 10.56 -3.18 9.54
N GLY A 24 10.83 -4.45 9.26
CA GLY A 24 11.70 -5.30 10.09
C GLY A 24 13.11 -4.73 10.23
N VAL A 25 13.71 -4.26 9.14
CA VAL A 25 15.02 -3.59 9.17
C VAL A 25 14.97 -2.29 9.98
N ILE A 26 13.90 -1.51 9.85
CA ILE A 26 13.71 -0.27 10.63
C ILE A 26 13.64 -0.59 12.13
N ILE A 27 12.81 -1.58 12.52
CA ILE A 27 12.62 -2.00 13.91
C ILE A 27 13.93 -2.51 14.52
N HIS A 28 14.69 -3.31 13.77
CA HIS A 28 15.98 -3.82 14.24
C HIS A 28 16.97 -2.67 14.50
N ASN A 29 17.02 -1.69 13.59
CA ASN A 29 17.89 -0.52 13.71
C ASN A 29 17.44 0.48 14.79
N THR A 30 16.17 0.46 15.20
CA THR A 30 15.61 1.31 16.27
C THR A 30 15.58 0.61 17.64
N LYS A 31 16.37 -0.44 17.84
CA LYS A 31 16.43 -1.22 19.10
C LYS A 31 15.04 -1.77 19.50
N ASN A 32 14.32 -2.34 18.54
CA ASN A 32 12.99 -2.92 18.69
C ASN A 32 11.87 -1.90 18.98
N ALA A 33 12.11 -0.59 18.81
CA ALA A 33 11.05 0.41 18.89
C ALA A 33 10.18 0.39 17.61
N GLN A 34 8.89 0.09 17.78
CA GLN A 34 7.91 0.00 16.68
C GLN A 34 7.04 1.25 16.53
N ASP A 35 6.99 2.10 17.56
CA ASP A 35 6.15 3.28 17.55
C ASP A 35 6.74 4.34 16.61
N ILE A 36 5.99 4.69 15.58
CA ILE A 36 6.35 5.65 14.53
C ILE A 36 6.77 7.00 15.12
N ARG A 37 6.22 7.38 16.29
CA ARG A 37 6.57 8.64 16.98
C ARG A 37 8.04 8.71 17.39
N PHE A 38 8.69 7.57 17.58
CA PHE A 38 10.12 7.49 17.93
C PHE A 38 11.01 7.20 16.70
N ILE A 39 10.42 7.05 15.50
CA ILE A 39 11.13 6.72 14.27
C ILE A 39 11.14 7.95 13.35
N GLY A 40 12.26 8.67 13.30
CA GLY A 40 12.43 9.84 12.43
C GLY A 40 13.65 9.78 11.52
N ARG A 41 13.74 10.67 10.52
CA ARG A 41 14.93 10.85 9.64
C ARG A 41 15.45 9.53 9.00
N LEU A 42 14.53 8.65 8.57
CA LEU A 42 14.88 7.38 7.93
C LEU A 42 15.62 7.56 6.60
N SER A 43 15.26 8.60 5.82
CA SER A 43 15.88 8.91 4.53
C SER A 43 17.38 9.18 4.64
N ILE A 44 17.85 9.72 5.76
CA ILE A 44 19.26 10.01 6.01
C ILE A 44 19.98 8.79 6.57
N ARG A 45 19.34 8.05 7.49
CA ARG A 45 19.99 6.93 8.20
C ARG A 45 20.09 5.65 7.35
N ILE A 46 19.03 5.31 6.62
CA ILE A 46 18.94 4.06 5.85
C ILE A 46 18.26 4.37 4.49
N PRO A 47 18.98 5.04 3.56
CA PRO A 47 18.37 5.59 2.35
C PRO A 47 17.77 4.51 1.44
N LEU A 48 18.41 3.35 1.34
CA LEU A 48 17.93 2.24 0.52
C LEU A 48 16.63 1.63 1.05
N THR A 49 16.53 1.36 2.35
CA THR A 49 15.28 0.81 2.91
C THR A 49 14.16 1.85 2.87
N CYS A 50 14.50 3.13 3.04
CA CYS A 50 13.55 4.22 2.93
C CYS A 50 12.97 4.34 1.51
N SER A 51 13.81 4.25 0.47
CA SER A 51 13.33 4.28 -0.92
C SER A 51 12.47 3.06 -1.25
N CYS A 52 12.90 1.86 -0.87
CA CYS A 52 12.10 0.63 -1.06
C CYS A 52 10.77 0.67 -0.31
N PHE A 53 10.77 1.13 0.95
CA PHE A 53 9.56 1.29 1.76
C PHE A 53 8.58 2.26 1.12
N ASN A 54 9.07 3.40 0.61
CA ASN A 54 8.25 4.36 -0.11
C ASN A 54 7.69 3.78 -1.42
N ILE A 55 8.50 3.10 -2.24
CA ILE A 55 8.00 2.45 -3.47
C ILE A 55 6.88 1.45 -3.15
N ALA A 56 7.04 0.67 -2.09
CA ALA A 56 6.03 -0.30 -1.68
C ALA A 56 4.74 0.36 -1.14
N ASN A 57 4.86 1.48 -0.40
CA ASN A 57 3.71 2.27 0.04
C ASN A 57 2.98 2.94 -1.14
N LEU A 58 3.72 3.47 -2.12
CA LEU A 58 3.14 4.06 -3.33
C LEU A 58 2.42 3.00 -4.18
N ALA A 59 2.96 1.76 -4.23
CA ALA A 59 2.27 0.63 -4.85
C ALA A 59 0.96 0.29 -4.13
N LEU A 60 0.93 0.34 -2.79
CA LEU A 60 -0.28 0.10 -2.00
C LEU A 60 -1.36 1.18 -2.21
N CYS A 61 -0.95 2.44 -2.36
CA CYS A 61 -1.85 3.54 -2.73
C CYS A 61 -2.46 3.36 -4.13
N GLY A 62 -1.75 2.69 -5.04
CA GLY A 62 -2.19 2.51 -6.43
C GLY A 62 -1.75 3.66 -7.35
N ILE A 63 -0.57 4.25 -7.12
CA ILE A 63 -0.02 5.30 -7.99
C ILE A 63 0.19 4.78 -9.42
N PRO A 64 -0.05 5.63 -10.45
CA PRO A 64 0.11 5.25 -11.85
C PRO A 64 1.48 4.61 -12.13
N PHE A 65 1.46 3.60 -13.01
CA PHE A 65 2.63 2.82 -13.44
C PHE A 65 3.24 1.86 -12.40
N LEU A 66 2.76 1.83 -11.15
CA LEU A 66 3.18 0.80 -10.18
C LEU A 66 2.24 -0.42 -10.22
N ALA A 67 2.71 -1.56 -9.70
CA ALA A 67 1.96 -2.83 -9.74
C ALA A 67 0.56 -2.76 -9.11
N GLY A 68 0.35 -1.88 -8.12
CA GLY A 68 -0.95 -1.67 -7.51
C GLY A 68 -1.98 -1.06 -8.45
N PHE A 69 -1.56 -0.16 -9.35
CA PHE A 69 -2.44 0.48 -10.33
C PHE A 69 -3.06 -0.54 -11.28
N TYR A 70 -2.23 -1.39 -11.90
CA TYR A 70 -2.69 -2.40 -12.86
C TYR A 70 -3.70 -3.41 -12.30
N SER A 71 -3.76 -3.58 -10.98
CA SER A 71 -4.70 -4.50 -10.34
C SER A 71 -5.87 -3.77 -9.68
N LYS A 72 -5.58 -2.83 -8.76
CA LYS A 72 -6.57 -2.16 -7.92
C LYS A 72 -7.42 -1.17 -8.72
N ASP A 73 -6.84 -0.44 -9.67
CA ASP A 73 -7.59 0.53 -10.47
C ASP A 73 -8.55 -0.19 -11.44
N LEU A 74 -8.07 -1.26 -12.07
CA LEU A 74 -8.91 -2.12 -12.91
C LEU A 74 -10.06 -2.77 -12.10
N ILE A 75 -9.84 -3.12 -10.83
CA ILE A 75 -10.92 -3.60 -9.95
C ILE A 75 -11.98 -2.51 -9.76
N LEU A 76 -11.56 -1.26 -9.51
CA LEU A 76 -12.48 -0.14 -9.32
C LEU A 76 -13.26 0.15 -10.61
N GLU A 77 -12.61 0.12 -11.76
CA GLU A 77 -13.24 0.32 -13.07
C GLU A 77 -14.32 -0.74 -13.33
N VAL A 78 -14.03 -2.02 -13.08
CA VAL A 78 -15.02 -3.10 -13.24
C VAL A 78 -16.18 -2.92 -12.24
N VAL A 79 -15.91 -2.47 -11.01
CA VAL A 79 -16.95 -2.14 -10.02
C VAL A 79 -17.85 -1.01 -10.53
N MET A 80 -17.31 0.03 -11.17
CA MET A 80 -18.08 1.13 -11.79
C MET A 80 -19.03 0.63 -12.88
N LEU A 81 -18.56 -0.31 -13.72
CA LEU A 81 -19.31 -0.82 -14.86
C LEU A 81 -20.35 -1.87 -14.45
N SER A 82 -20.23 -2.46 -13.27
CA SER A 82 -21.11 -3.53 -12.80
C SER A 82 -22.31 -3.01 -12.01
N TYR A 83 -23.42 -3.75 -12.05
CA TYR A 83 -24.63 -3.46 -11.28
C TYR A 83 -24.46 -3.86 -9.81
N ILE A 84 -23.74 -3.06 -9.04
CA ILE A 84 -23.50 -3.23 -7.61
C ILE A 84 -24.42 -2.30 -6.79
N ASN A 85 -24.84 -2.74 -5.60
CA ASN A 85 -25.64 -1.91 -4.70
C ASN A 85 -24.90 -0.59 -4.37
N PHE A 86 -25.65 0.51 -4.29
CA PHE A 86 -25.10 1.83 -3.99
C PHE A 86 -24.28 1.86 -2.68
N PHE A 87 -24.73 1.13 -1.65
CA PHE A 87 -24.00 1.02 -0.39
C PHE A 87 -22.63 0.37 -0.54
N SER A 88 -22.54 -0.77 -1.25
CA SER A 88 -21.26 -1.43 -1.51
C SER A 88 -20.35 -0.59 -2.41
N PHE A 89 -20.91 0.11 -3.39
CA PHE A 89 -20.17 1.06 -4.23
C PHE A 89 -19.51 2.14 -3.37
N PHE A 90 -20.26 2.77 -2.48
CA PHE A 90 -19.73 3.78 -1.55
C PHE A 90 -18.60 3.23 -0.68
N LEU A 91 -18.77 2.02 -0.11
CA LEU A 91 -17.76 1.39 0.72
C LEU A 91 -16.45 1.12 -0.03
N PHE A 92 -16.49 0.73 -1.31
CA PHE A 92 -15.28 0.53 -2.11
C PHE A 92 -14.44 1.82 -2.18
N PHE A 93 -15.05 2.95 -2.53
CA PHE A 93 -14.34 4.23 -2.67
C PHE A 93 -13.92 4.81 -1.34
N PHE A 94 -14.75 4.66 -0.32
CA PHE A 94 -14.37 5.08 1.02
C PHE A 94 -13.16 4.29 1.54
N SER A 95 -13.14 2.97 1.31
CA SER A 95 -12.00 2.13 1.70
C SER A 95 -10.71 2.47 0.96
N THR A 96 -10.79 2.79 -0.34
CA THR A 96 -9.61 3.22 -1.11
C THR A 96 -9.11 4.57 -0.64
N GLY A 97 -9.99 5.51 -0.30
CA GLY A 97 -9.64 6.76 0.36
C GLY A 97 -8.88 6.55 1.67
N LEU A 98 -9.39 5.69 2.56
CA LEU A 98 -8.71 5.33 3.81
C LEU A 98 -7.33 4.70 3.55
N THR A 99 -7.18 3.91 2.48
CA THR A 99 -5.87 3.33 2.13
C THR A 99 -4.81 4.37 1.79
N VAL A 100 -5.23 5.44 1.15
CA VAL A 100 -4.37 6.56 0.83
C VAL A 100 -4.03 7.35 2.11
N CYS A 101 -5.01 7.60 2.98
CA CYS A 101 -4.80 8.31 4.25
C CYS A 101 -3.75 7.65 5.15
N TYR A 102 -3.85 6.33 5.39
CA TYR A 102 -2.86 5.67 6.26
C TYR A 102 -1.49 5.54 5.60
N SER A 103 -1.43 5.46 4.26
CA SER A 103 -0.16 5.37 3.54
C SER A 103 0.60 6.69 3.57
N PHE A 104 -0.10 7.82 3.44
CA PHE A 104 0.50 9.14 3.64
C PHE A 104 0.99 9.34 5.08
N ARG A 105 0.24 8.86 6.08
CA ARG A 105 0.68 8.88 7.48
C ARG A 105 2.01 8.14 7.69
N LEU A 106 2.33 7.11 6.91
CA LEU A 106 3.60 6.38 7.01
C LEU A 106 4.78 7.09 6.33
N VAL A 107 4.49 8.00 5.39
CA VAL A 107 5.52 8.79 4.69
C VAL A 107 5.89 10.05 5.48
N TYR A 108 4.93 10.63 6.21
CA TYR A 108 5.12 11.75 7.12
C TYR A 108 5.86 11.33 8.40
#